data_AF-A0A840HU89-F1
#
_entry.id   AF-A0A840HU89-F1
#
_cell.length_a   1.000
_cell.length_b   1.000
_cell.length_c   1.000
_cell.angle_alpha   90.00
_cell.angle_beta   90.00
_cell.angle_gamma   90.00
#
_symmetry.space_group_name_H-M   'P 1'
#
loop_
_entity.id
_entity.type
_entity.pdbx_description
1 polymer ?
#
loop_
_entity_poly.entity_id
_entity_poly.type
_entity_poly.pdbx_seq_one_letter_code
_entity_poly.pdbx_strand_id
1 'polypeptide(L)'
;MAKRSIHDEEIGLIKAMLGRGMKNRDIQFYFNRQDRPVNSGRITGIRDGSYGPEVPTAEKSALDTFLASFKAAEIGAVISGPAPATEPSRAERARALFEKLEDGSWRLKDGETDQHECKKEFDPKKLSAVLCAIAAMSNNRGGYLFVGVSNSDCKAVGIGDGFANFDVAKLMDKVKVHLAPTPVITTKEVVDLDGTTVGFIHLEPHPHKPVIVCKDDGDKLKEGEILFRYAGQSSRIKFTDLRELLAERDRKAQLALAGAAGKLATVGTANALILDTDKNVLDADGREILIDEELAKGINFIREGHFDEVDGAPTLKLVGEVKAVNVQSLLAEKHIDKAISQERILEAFLAQETVTNPKEYVLAAVSQPRKWLPLFYFTNQASLTPTAMIDEVKALATSQKEKKKTVIKRLSGKEKAHTSSPTKKASSVAFDVEQGTAKVPTKLEDVGTFCQAICSISKTKMSLTDALASLKQCYDLAAADSNALSFVFKAACRIDELFFQTT
;
A
#
# COMPACT_ATOMS: atom_id res chain seq x y z
N MET A 1 18.28 -42.80 -18.86
CA MET A 1 18.72 -42.08 -17.64
C MET A 1 18.54 -40.59 -17.88
N ALA A 2 17.80 -39.88 -17.02
CA ALA A 2 17.54 -38.46 -17.20
C ALA A 2 18.86 -37.67 -17.17
N LYS A 3 19.13 -36.87 -18.20
CA LYS A 3 20.35 -36.08 -18.33
C LYS A 3 20.38 -35.06 -17.18
N ARG A 4 21.33 -35.19 -16.25
CA ARG A 4 21.52 -34.24 -15.15
C ARG A 4 21.83 -32.86 -15.73
N SER A 5 21.21 -31.80 -15.18
CA SER A 5 21.37 -30.44 -15.73
C SER A 5 22.76 -29.88 -15.43
N ILE A 6 23.25 -30.07 -14.20
CA ILE A 6 24.57 -29.64 -13.70
C ILE A 6 25.64 -30.67 -14.06
N HIS A 7 26.82 -30.22 -14.52
CA HIS A 7 27.93 -31.10 -14.90
C HIS A 7 28.67 -31.62 -13.66
N ASP A 8 29.30 -32.80 -13.78
CA ASP A 8 30.03 -33.44 -12.68
C ASP A 8 31.16 -32.55 -12.14
N GLU A 9 31.87 -31.81 -12.99
CA GLU A 9 32.89 -30.84 -12.57
C GLU A 9 32.31 -29.74 -11.65
N GLU A 10 31.13 -29.21 -12.01
CA GLU A 10 30.44 -28.17 -11.23
C GLU A 10 29.91 -28.73 -9.92
N ILE A 11 29.37 -29.97 -9.92
CA ILE A 11 28.94 -30.66 -8.70
C ILE A 11 30.13 -30.86 -7.76
N GLY A 12 31.29 -31.26 -8.27
CA GLY A 12 32.52 -31.40 -7.51
C GLY A 12 32.97 -30.08 -6.87
N LEU A 13 32.92 -28.98 -7.61
CA LEU A 13 33.25 -27.63 -7.11
C LEU A 13 32.21 -27.14 -6.08
N ILE A 14 30.92 -27.36 -6.31
CA ILE A 14 29.85 -27.02 -5.37
C ILE A 14 30.04 -27.78 -4.05
N LYS A 15 30.37 -29.09 -4.09
CA LYS A 15 30.70 -29.88 -2.90
C LYS A 15 31.91 -29.30 -2.16
N ALA A 16 32.94 -28.87 -2.88
CA ALA A 16 34.13 -28.26 -2.29
C ALA A 16 33.82 -26.90 -1.64
N MET A 17 32.97 -26.07 -2.26
CA MET A 17 32.51 -24.79 -1.69
C MET A 17 31.64 -24.97 -0.45
N LEU A 18 30.74 -25.97 -0.45
CA LEU A 18 29.94 -26.36 0.72
C LEU A 18 30.84 -26.84 1.87
N GLY A 19 31.88 -27.63 1.56
CA GLY A 19 32.90 -28.05 2.54
C GLY A 19 33.73 -26.89 3.11
N ARG A 20 33.81 -25.74 2.42
CA ARG A 20 34.40 -24.49 2.91
C ARG A 20 33.41 -23.59 3.66
N GLY A 21 32.16 -24.01 3.84
CA GLY A 21 31.14 -23.25 4.56
C GLY A 21 30.53 -22.07 3.78
N MET A 22 30.67 -22.04 2.45
CA MET A 22 30.06 -20.99 1.62
C MET A 22 28.52 -21.11 1.64
N LYS A 23 27.82 -19.97 1.61
CA LYS A 23 26.35 -19.95 1.61
C LYS A 23 25.82 -20.31 0.23
N ASN A 24 24.64 -20.95 0.17
CA ASN A 24 23.99 -21.34 -1.09
C ASN A 24 23.85 -20.17 -2.09
N ARG A 25 23.58 -18.95 -1.61
CA ARG A 25 23.47 -17.75 -2.45
C ARG A 25 24.80 -17.42 -3.15
N ASP A 26 25.91 -17.55 -2.42
CA ASP A 26 27.23 -17.21 -2.92
C ASP A 26 27.71 -18.31 -3.89
N ILE A 27 27.38 -19.58 -3.63
CA ILE A 27 27.62 -20.69 -4.56
C ILE A 27 26.79 -20.51 -5.85
N GLN A 28 25.51 -20.13 -5.71
CA GLN A 28 24.61 -19.90 -6.84
C GLN A 28 25.15 -18.84 -7.80
N PHE A 29 25.84 -17.80 -7.31
CA PHE A 29 26.48 -16.79 -8.15
C PHE A 29 27.47 -17.38 -9.17
N TYR A 30 28.24 -18.39 -8.79
CA TYR A 30 29.26 -18.98 -9.67
C TYR A 30 28.70 -19.92 -10.74
N PHE A 31 27.55 -20.55 -10.50
CA PHE A 31 27.05 -21.64 -11.34
C PHE A 31 25.72 -21.36 -12.02
N ASN A 32 25.03 -20.27 -11.68
CA ASN A 32 23.76 -19.94 -12.30
C ASN A 32 23.95 -19.40 -13.72
N ARG A 33 23.40 -20.10 -14.72
CA ARG A 33 23.42 -19.69 -16.13
C ARG A 33 21.99 -19.56 -16.67
N GLN A 34 21.79 -18.73 -17.69
CA GLN A 34 20.45 -18.49 -18.28
C GLN A 34 19.83 -19.75 -18.90
N ASP A 35 20.66 -20.62 -19.50
CA ASP A 35 20.29 -21.89 -20.12
C ASP A 35 20.28 -23.07 -19.14
N ARG A 36 20.98 -22.91 -17.99
CA ARG A 36 21.15 -23.93 -16.96
C ARG A 36 21.09 -23.30 -15.56
N PRO A 37 19.90 -23.19 -14.95
CA PRO A 37 19.78 -22.60 -13.62
C PRO A 37 20.30 -23.54 -12.54
N VAL A 38 21.20 -23.03 -11.70
CA VAL A 38 21.67 -23.71 -10.48
C VAL A 38 21.09 -22.97 -9.28
N ASN A 39 19.89 -23.38 -8.86
CA ASN A 39 19.19 -22.75 -7.76
C ASN A 39 19.58 -23.33 -6.39
N SER A 40 19.21 -22.62 -5.30
CA SER A 40 19.47 -23.05 -3.92
C SER A 40 18.93 -24.45 -3.59
N GLY A 41 17.83 -24.88 -4.23
CA GLY A 41 17.29 -26.23 -4.09
C GLY A 41 18.23 -27.31 -4.63
N ARG A 42 18.83 -27.10 -5.80
CA ARG A 42 19.83 -28.02 -6.39
C ARG A 42 21.11 -28.07 -5.57
N ILE A 43 21.57 -26.93 -5.04
CA ILE A 43 22.73 -26.87 -4.15
C ILE A 43 22.45 -27.64 -2.85
N THR A 44 21.23 -27.54 -2.32
CA THR A 44 20.79 -28.33 -1.15
C THR A 44 20.78 -29.83 -1.47
N GLY A 45 20.31 -30.22 -2.65
CA GLY A 45 20.36 -31.62 -3.10
C GLY A 45 21.78 -32.17 -3.28
N ILE A 46 22.74 -31.32 -3.65
CA ILE A 46 24.16 -31.71 -3.69
C ILE A 46 24.72 -31.87 -2.27
N ARG A 47 24.28 -31.05 -1.32
CA ARG A 47 24.68 -31.10 0.08
C ARG A 47 24.19 -32.36 0.79
N ASP A 48 22.94 -32.76 0.56
CA ASP A 48 22.32 -33.91 1.21
C ASP A 48 22.54 -35.25 0.48
N GLY A 49 23.21 -35.20 -0.68
CA GLY A 49 23.53 -36.39 -1.50
C GLY A 49 22.37 -36.88 -2.37
N SER A 50 21.22 -36.19 -2.41
CA SER A 50 20.11 -36.52 -3.31
C SER A 50 20.37 -36.15 -4.78
N TYR A 51 21.41 -35.36 -5.06
CA TYR A 51 21.79 -34.94 -6.41
C TYR A 51 23.31 -35.08 -6.65
N GLY A 52 23.68 -35.93 -7.63
CA GLY A 52 25.08 -36.23 -7.97
C GLY A 52 25.90 -36.90 -6.84
N PRO A 53 25.37 -37.87 -6.07
CA PRO A 53 26.12 -38.55 -5.01
C PRO A 53 27.41 -39.22 -5.49
N GLU A 54 27.43 -39.71 -6.73
CA GLU A 54 28.54 -40.41 -7.37
C GLU A 54 29.74 -39.51 -7.71
N VAL A 55 29.54 -38.19 -7.71
CA VAL A 55 30.59 -37.23 -8.10
C VAL A 55 31.51 -36.96 -6.91
N PRO A 56 32.83 -37.18 -7.02
CA PRO A 56 33.76 -36.84 -5.94
C PRO A 56 33.85 -35.33 -5.73
N THR A 57 34.11 -34.91 -4.49
CA THR A 57 34.40 -33.50 -4.17
C THR A 57 35.67 -33.05 -4.90
N ALA A 58 35.65 -31.87 -5.53
CA ALA A 58 36.81 -31.33 -6.22
C ALA A 58 37.97 -31.04 -5.25
N GLU A 59 39.21 -31.15 -5.74
CA GLU A 59 40.40 -30.81 -4.96
C GLU A 59 40.42 -29.32 -4.59
N LYS A 60 41.04 -28.99 -3.44
CA LYS A 60 41.12 -27.61 -2.95
C LYS A 60 41.81 -26.68 -3.96
N SER A 61 42.87 -27.15 -4.60
CA SER A 61 43.63 -26.43 -5.64
C SER A 61 42.78 -26.10 -6.87
N ALA A 62 41.89 -27.01 -7.29
CA ALA A 62 40.96 -26.80 -8.39
C ALA A 62 39.91 -25.74 -8.05
N LEU A 63 39.40 -25.74 -6.81
CA LEU A 63 38.47 -24.71 -6.34
C LEU A 63 39.14 -23.32 -6.27
N ASP A 64 40.38 -23.23 -5.78
CA ASP A 64 41.11 -21.96 -5.73
C ASP A 64 41.38 -21.39 -7.11
N THR A 65 41.77 -22.26 -8.05
CA THR A 65 41.98 -21.88 -9.46
C THR A 65 40.68 -21.40 -10.10
N PHE A 66 39.56 -22.07 -9.85
CA PHE A 66 38.24 -21.69 -10.34
C PHE A 66 37.82 -20.31 -9.81
N LEU A 67 37.93 -20.07 -8.49
CA LEU A 67 37.57 -18.78 -7.89
C LEU A 67 38.45 -17.63 -8.41
N ALA A 68 39.74 -17.88 -8.63
CA ALA A 68 40.67 -16.87 -9.14
C ALA A 68 40.49 -16.56 -10.65
N SER A 69 39.99 -17.52 -11.43
CA SER A 69 39.80 -17.38 -12.89
C SER A 69 38.36 -17.08 -13.31
N PHE A 70 37.44 -17.02 -12.36
CA PHE A 70 36.02 -16.75 -12.63
C PHE A 70 35.84 -15.34 -13.20
N LYS A 71 35.45 -15.26 -14.48
CA LYS A 71 34.94 -14.05 -15.12
C LYS A 71 33.43 -14.18 -15.25
N ALA A 72 32.67 -13.25 -14.67
CA ALA A 72 31.22 -13.20 -14.86
C ALA A 72 30.93 -13.10 -16.37
N ALA A 73 30.00 -13.90 -16.88
CA ALA A 73 29.59 -13.81 -18.27
C ALA A 73 28.95 -12.44 -18.51
N GLU A 74 29.57 -11.60 -19.36
CA GLU A 74 29.03 -10.31 -19.77
C GLU A 74 27.72 -10.52 -20.53
N ILE A 75 26.62 -10.03 -19.97
CA ILE A 75 25.31 -9.99 -20.64
C ILE A 75 25.12 -8.57 -21.17
N GLY A 76 25.28 -8.38 -22.47
CA GLY A 76 24.98 -7.11 -23.15
C GLY A 76 25.40 -7.16 -24.61
N ALA A 77 24.54 -6.72 -25.52
CA ALA A 77 24.88 -6.63 -26.94
C ALA A 77 26.11 -5.72 -27.12
N VAL A 78 27.10 -6.18 -27.89
CA VAL A 78 28.27 -5.39 -28.26
C VAL A 78 27.80 -4.23 -29.16
N ILE A 79 27.54 -3.07 -28.55
CA ILE A 79 27.67 -1.81 -29.26
C ILE A 79 29.18 -1.55 -29.30
N SER A 80 29.78 -1.72 -30.48
CA SER A 80 31.16 -1.31 -30.73
C SER A 80 31.26 0.21 -30.66
N GLY A 81 31.35 0.74 -29.44
CA GLY A 81 31.63 2.14 -29.14
C GLY A 81 32.65 2.21 -28.00
N PRO A 82 33.46 3.28 -27.91
CA PRO A 82 34.34 3.49 -26.77
C PRO A 82 33.50 3.42 -25.48
N ALA A 83 34.05 2.76 -24.45
CA ALA A 83 33.40 2.61 -23.14
C ALA A 83 32.82 3.96 -22.66
N PRO A 84 31.59 4.02 -22.14
CA PRO A 84 31.05 5.24 -21.56
C PRO A 84 32.03 5.75 -20.51
N ALA A 85 32.44 7.01 -20.60
CA ALA A 85 33.20 7.66 -19.55
C ALA A 85 32.39 7.54 -18.25
N THR A 86 32.97 6.95 -17.20
CA THR A 86 32.36 6.92 -15.87
C THR A 86 31.97 8.34 -15.49
N GLU A 87 30.67 8.60 -15.29
CA GLU A 87 30.21 9.92 -14.88
C GLU A 87 30.82 10.27 -13.51
N PRO A 88 31.34 11.49 -13.32
CA PRO A 88 31.90 11.89 -12.04
C PRO A 88 30.81 11.89 -10.97
N SER A 89 31.13 11.32 -9.81
CA SER A 89 30.27 11.29 -8.63
C SER A 89 29.84 12.71 -8.22
N ARG A 90 28.74 12.80 -7.46
CA ARG A 90 28.24 14.09 -6.96
C ARG A 90 29.27 14.80 -6.08
N ALA A 91 30.09 14.05 -5.34
CA ALA A 91 31.19 14.59 -4.53
C ALA A 91 32.34 15.12 -5.39
N GLU A 92 32.71 14.43 -6.47
CA GLU A 92 33.72 14.90 -7.43
C GLU A 92 33.25 16.17 -8.16
N ARG A 93 31.98 16.19 -8.57
CA ARG A 93 31.33 17.38 -9.13
C ARG A 93 31.31 18.53 -8.12
N ALA A 94 30.94 18.27 -6.87
CA ALA A 94 30.96 19.26 -5.80
C ALA A 94 32.37 19.82 -5.60
N ARG A 95 33.41 18.97 -5.53
CA ARG A 95 34.81 19.39 -5.43
C ARG A 95 35.23 20.26 -6.62
N ALA A 96 34.85 19.85 -7.84
CA ALA A 96 35.23 20.54 -9.07
C ALA A 96 34.63 21.95 -9.19
N LEU A 97 33.59 22.29 -8.43
CA LEU A 97 33.02 23.64 -8.35
C LEU A 97 33.88 24.61 -7.53
N PHE A 98 34.87 24.11 -6.78
CA PHE A 98 35.81 24.94 -6.03
C PHE A 98 37.12 25.13 -6.80
N GLU A 99 37.73 26.30 -6.60
CA GLU A 99 39.09 26.63 -7.03
C GLU A 99 39.93 27.08 -5.86
N LYS A 100 41.24 26.81 -5.94
CA LYS A 100 42.23 27.25 -4.98
C LYS A 100 42.81 28.58 -5.43
N LEU A 101 42.74 29.58 -4.55
CA LEU A 101 43.29 30.91 -4.78
C LEU A 101 44.80 30.94 -4.48
N GLU A 102 45.48 31.99 -4.93
CA GLU A 102 46.92 32.19 -4.71
C GLU A 102 47.29 32.27 -3.22
N ASP A 103 46.36 32.74 -2.37
CA ASP A 103 46.52 32.80 -0.91
C ASP A 103 46.36 31.42 -0.23
N GLY A 104 46.13 30.36 -1.02
CA GLY A 104 45.92 28.99 -0.54
C GLY A 104 44.49 28.70 -0.06
N SER A 105 43.62 29.70 0.01
CA SER A 105 42.20 29.51 0.37
C SER A 105 41.39 28.97 -0.80
N TRP A 106 40.31 28.25 -0.50
CA TRP A 106 39.39 27.73 -1.51
C TRP A 106 38.16 28.61 -1.66
N ARG A 107 37.65 28.75 -2.88
CA ARG A 107 36.44 29.53 -3.20
C ARG A 107 35.57 28.76 -4.20
N LEU A 108 34.25 28.96 -4.11
CA LEU A 108 33.32 28.52 -5.14
C LEU A 108 33.49 29.37 -6.41
N LYS A 109 33.88 28.76 -7.53
CA LYS A 109 34.30 29.42 -8.79
C LYS A 109 33.32 30.49 -9.27
N ASP A 110 32.08 30.07 -9.52
CA ASP A 110 31.03 30.94 -10.06
C ASP A 110 30.27 31.72 -8.97
N GLY A 111 30.66 31.52 -7.70
CA GLY A 111 29.93 32.03 -6.55
C GLY A 111 28.49 31.50 -6.48
N GLU A 112 27.62 32.28 -5.84
CA GLU A 112 26.21 31.96 -5.74
C GLU A 112 25.46 32.17 -7.07
N THR A 113 24.90 31.09 -7.62
CA THR A 113 24.16 31.08 -8.88
C THR A 113 22.70 30.68 -8.67
N ASP A 114 21.94 30.50 -9.75
CA ASP A 114 20.60 29.92 -9.70
C ASP A 114 20.61 28.41 -9.34
N GLN A 115 21.80 27.79 -9.30
CA GLN A 115 22.05 26.40 -8.92
C GLN A 115 22.95 26.25 -7.68
N HIS A 116 23.58 27.32 -7.20
CA HIS A 116 24.45 27.29 -6.03
C HIS A 116 23.97 28.26 -4.95
N GLU A 117 23.81 27.76 -3.73
CA GLU A 117 23.53 28.55 -2.52
C GLU A 117 24.62 28.26 -1.49
N CYS A 118 25.11 29.31 -0.84
CA CYS A 118 26.11 29.22 0.21
C CYS A 118 25.48 29.54 1.58
N LYS A 119 25.94 28.78 2.57
CA LYS A 119 25.70 29.06 3.98
C LYS A 119 26.99 28.92 4.75
N LYS A 120 27.36 29.96 5.48
CA LYS A 120 28.54 29.93 6.33
C LYS A 120 28.43 28.87 7.42
N GLU A 121 27.28 28.78 8.07
CA GLU A 121 27.05 27.93 9.25
C GLU A 121 25.82 27.04 9.07
N PHE A 122 25.79 25.94 9.82
CA PHE A 122 24.64 25.04 9.92
C PHE A 122 24.15 25.00 11.36
N ASP A 123 22.89 25.40 11.58
CA ASP A 123 22.22 25.22 12.86
C ASP A 123 21.11 24.15 12.72
N PRO A 124 21.30 22.94 13.27
CA PRO A 124 20.29 21.88 13.27
C PRO A 124 18.94 22.29 13.88
N LYS A 125 18.91 23.33 14.72
CA LYS A 125 17.69 23.86 15.36
C LYS A 125 16.98 24.90 14.50
N LYS A 126 17.65 25.53 13.53
CA LYS A 126 17.13 26.61 12.69
C LYS A 126 17.32 26.29 11.21
N LEU A 127 16.48 25.38 10.70
CA LEU A 127 16.56 24.90 9.33
C LEU A 127 15.83 25.77 8.31
N SER A 128 15.18 26.85 8.72
CA SER A 128 14.34 27.72 7.87
C SER A 128 15.05 28.15 6.58
N ALA A 129 16.31 28.59 6.68
CA ALA A 129 17.10 28.99 5.51
C ALA A 129 17.47 27.81 4.59
N VAL A 130 17.72 26.62 5.17
CA VAL A 130 18.00 25.39 4.42
C VAL A 130 16.74 24.94 3.68
N LEU A 131 15.58 24.94 4.35
CA LEU A 131 14.29 24.59 3.74
C LEU A 131 13.91 25.57 2.61
N CYS A 132 14.17 26.86 2.78
CA CYS A 132 13.97 27.85 1.72
C CYS A 132 14.82 27.53 0.47
N ALA A 133 16.10 27.23 0.65
CA ALA A 133 17.00 26.88 -0.44
C ALA A 133 16.55 25.58 -1.14
N ILE A 134 16.15 24.56 -0.36
CA ILE A 134 15.61 23.30 -0.87
C ILE A 134 14.37 23.56 -1.74
N ALA A 135 13.39 24.32 -1.25
CA ALA A 135 12.18 24.65 -2.00
C ALA A 135 12.50 25.45 -3.28
N ALA A 136 13.34 26.47 -3.16
CA ALA A 136 13.72 27.36 -4.24
C ALA A 136 14.46 26.65 -5.38
N MET A 137 15.42 25.79 -5.06
CA MET A 137 16.15 24.98 -6.04
C MET A 137 15.28 23.90 -6.67
N SER A 138 14.41 23.26 -5.87
CA SER A 138 13.47 22.24 -6.36
C SER A 138 12.47 22.79 -7.38
N ASN A 139 12.11 24.07 -7.28
CA ASN A 139 11.27 24.77 -8.26
C ASN A 139 12.04 25.26 -9.48
N ASN A 140 13.35 25.47 -9.37
CA ASN A 140 14.22 25.81 -10.49
C ASN A 140 14.99 24.58 -11.00
N ARG A 141 16.30 24.66 -11.27
CA ARG A 141 17.06 23.60 -11.95
C ARG A 141 17.71 22.58 -11.01
N GLY A 142 17.35 22.56 -9.73
CA GLY A 142 18.12 21.86 -8.70
C GLY A 142 19.48 22.52 -8.47
N GLY A 143 20.43 21.77 -7.91
CA GLY A 143 21.81 22.21 -7.71
C GLY A 143 22.38 21.83 -6.34
N TYR A 144 23.33 22.64 -5.87
CA TYR A 144 24.11 22.40 -4.66
C TYR A 144 23.88 23.50 -3.62
N LEU A 145 23.45 23.09 -2.43
CA LEU A 145 23.51 23.91 -1.23
C LEU A 145 24.80 23.59 -0.48
N PHE A 146 25.75 24.53 -0.49
CA PHE A 146 27.03 24.41 0.21
C PHE A 146 26.96 25.01 1.61
N VAL A 147 27.53 24.32 2.58
CA VAL A 147 27.55 24.72 3.99
C VAL A 147 28.99 24.71 4.52
N GLY A 148 29.40 25.76 5.22
CA GLY A 148 30.82 26.04 5.48
C GLY A 148 31.46 26.93 4.42
N VAL A 149 30.64 27.70 3.68
CA VAL A 149 31.08 28.66 2.66
C VAL A 149 30.52 30.04 2.98
N SER A 150 31.38 31.05 3.07
CA SER A 150 31.01 32.42 3.37
C SER A 150 30.12 33.02 2.27
N ASN A 151 29.02 33.67 2.67
CA ASN A 151 28.03 34.18 1.70
C ASN A 151 28.54 35.40 0.90
N SER A 152 29.50 36.18 1.41
CA SER A 152 29.92 37.45 0.79
C SER A 152 31.00 37.28 -0.27
N ASP A 153 31.96 36.39 -0.03
CA ASP A 153 33.13 36.15 -0.87
C ASP A 153 33.21 34.72 -1.40
N CYS A 154 32.23 33.88 -1.05
CA CYS A 154 32.14 32.47 -1.45
C CYS A 154 33.39 31.65 -1.08
N LYS A 155 34.16 32.09 -0.07
CA LYS A 155 35.32 31.37 0.44
C LYS A 155 34.90 30.22 1.35
N ALA A 156 35.54 29.07 1.19
CA ALA A 156 35.38 27.93 2.08
C ALA A 156 35.99 28.30 3.45
N VAL A 157 35.15 28.33 4.48
CA VAL A 157 35.55 28.62 5.86
C VAL A 157 35.59 27.36 6.74
N GLY A 158 35.10 26.25 6.20
CA GLY A 158 34.99 24.98 6.90
C GLY A 158 33.68 24.83 7.67
N ILE A 159 33.33 23.59 7.96
CA ILE A 159 32.18 23.25 8.82
C ILE A 159 32.61 22.26 9.90
N GLY A 160 32.06 22.42 11.10
CA GLY A 160 32.25 21.45 12.17
C GLY A 160 31.40 20.18 11.98
N ASP A 161 31.63 19.20 12.85
CA ASP A 161 31.00 17.87 12.78
C ASP A 161 29.46 17.88 12.87
N GLY A 162 28.87 19.01 13.32
CA GLY A 162 27.43 19.17 13.45
C GLY A 162 26.65 18.94 12.14
N PHE A 163 27.21 19.31 10.98
CA PHE A 163 26.58 19.01 9.69
C PHE A 163 26.80 17.56 9.28
N ALA A 164 28.03 17.04 9.41
CA ALA A 164 28.35 15.65 9.05
C ALA A 164 27.45 14.66 9.82
N ASN A 165 27.31 14.87 11.13
CA ASN A 165 26.53 14.03 12.05
C ASN A 165 25.01 14.30 12.01
N PHE A 166 24.55 15.31 11.26
CA PHE A 166 23.12 15.59 11.18
C PHE A 166 22.40 14.55 10.33
N ASP A 167 21.39 13.93 10.94
CA ASP A 167 20.57 12.89 10.34
C ASP A 167 19.69 13.46 9.21
N VAL A 168 19.88 12.91 8.00
CA VAL A 168 19.09 13.27 6.81
C VAL A 168 17.62 12.98 7.01
N ALA A 169 17.24 11.94 7.78
CA ALA A 169 15.84 11.63 8.04
C ALA A 169 15.14 12.78 8.77
N LYS A 170 15.82 13.41 9.74
CA LYS A 170 15.28 14.58 10.47
C LYS A 170 15.13 15.81 9.56
N LEU A 171 16.05 16.00 8.61
CA LEU A 171 15.89 17.02 7.58
C LEU A 171 14.63 16.75 6.75
N MET A 172 14.47 15.50 6.29
CA MET A 172 13.35 15.08 5.47
C MET A 172 12.01 15.17 6.20
N ASP A 173 11.96 14.87 7.50
CA ASP A 173 10.76 15.05 8.30
C ASP A 173 10.34 16.52 8.36
N LYS A 174 11.30 17.44 8.49
CA LYS A 174 11.02 18.89 8.41
C LYS A 174 10.58 19.33 7.02
N VAL A 175 11.22 18.81 5.97
CA VAL A 175 10.82 19.05 4.58
C VAL A 175 9.37 18.63 4.35
N LYS A 176 8.97 17.42 4.77
CA LYS A 176 7.59 16.90 4.62
C LYS A 176 6.54 17.71 5.39
N VAL A 177 6.91 18.30 6.52
CA VAL A 177 5.99 19.12 7.32
C VAL A 177 5.68 20.46 6.65
N HIS A 178 6.66 21.04 5.94
CA HIS A 178 6.56 22.41 5.46
C HIS A 178 6.40 22.54 3.93
N LEU A 179 6.78 21.51 3.14
CA LEU A 179 6.85 21.59 1.69
C LEU A 179 6.04 20.46 1.02
N ALA A 180 5.22 20.81 0.03
CA ALA A 180 4.42 19.88 -0.75
C ALA A 180 4.40 20.24 -2.26
N PRO A 181 4.60 19.28 -3.18
CA PRO A 181 5.09 17.91 -2.95
C PRO A 181 6.48 17.89 -2.32
N THR A 182 6.83 16.79 -1.63
CA THR A 182 8.08 16.65 -0.88
C THR A 182 9.29 16.68 -1.83
N PRO A 183 10.20 17.67 -1.75
CA PRO A 183 11.47 17.67 -2.47
C PRO A 183 12.30 16.40 -2.26
N VAL A 184 13.04 16.00 -3.30
CA VAL A 184 13.97 14.87 -3.22
C VAL A 184 15.37 15.39 -2.95
N ILE A 185 15.91 15.06 -1.77
CA ILE A 185 17.32 15.24 -1.46
C ILE A 185 18.05 14.00 -1.93
N THR A 186 18.98 14.18 -2.86
CA THR A 186 19.66 13.05 -3.51
C THR A 186 20.94 12.65 -2.77
N THR A 187 21.65 13.62 -2.20
CA THR A 187 22.90 13.40 -1.46
C THR A 187 23.10 14.49 -0.41
N LYS A 188 23.59 14.10 0.77
CA LYS A 188 24.14 15.00 1.80
C LYS A 188 25.49 14.44 2.24
N GLU A 189 26.55 15.11 1.85
CA GLU A 189 27.92 14.66 2.09
C GLU A 189 28.84 15.85 2.42
N VAL A 190 30.11 15.55 2.65
CA VAL A 190 31.16 16.55 2.84
C VAL A 190 32.24 16.36 1.77
N VAL A 191 32.88 17.46 1.39
CA VAL A 191 34.08 17.47 0.55
C VAL A 191 35.24 18.07 1.35
N ASP A 192 36.39 17.41 1.29
CA ASP A 192 37.63 17.92 1.90
C ASP A 192 38.41 18.78 0.90
N LEU A 193 38.58 20.06 1.18
CA LEU A 193 39.35 21.00 0.37
C LEU A 193 40.68 21.31 1.08
N ASP A 194 41.63 20.40 0.96
CA ASP A 194 42.97 20.47 1.57
C ASP A 194 42.93 20.71 3.10
N GLY A 195 42.11 19.94 3.83
CA GLY A 195 41.90 20.08 5.27
C GLY A 195 40.75 21.02 5.65
N THR A 196 40.13 21.69 4.67
CA THR A 196 38.92 22.50 4.89
C THR A 196 37.68 21.72 4.47
N THR A 197 36.94 21.18 5.44
CA THR A 197 35.72 20.41 5.18
C THR A 197 34.54 21.31 4.82
N VAL A 198 33.92 21.11 3.66
CA VAL A 198 32.68 21.79 3.24
C VAL A 198 31.56 20.77 3.13
N GLY A 199 30.41 21.05 3.75
CA GLY A 199 29.19 20.25 3.59
C GLY A 199 28.44 20.61 2.30
N PHE A 200 27.79 19.64 1.67
CA PHE A 200 26.87 19.94 0.58
C PHE A 200 25.60 19.08 0.64
N ILE A 201 24.52 19.65 0.13
CA ILE A 201 23.26 18.95 -0.16
C ILE A 201 22.98 19.11 -1.65
N HIS A 202 22.84 18.00 -2.37
CA HIS A 202 22.49 18.00 -3.78
C HIS A 202 20.99 17.74 -3.98
N LEU A 203 20.37 18.60 -4.78
CA LEU A 203 18.94 18.64 -5.06
C LEU A 203 18.72 18.52 -6.56
N GLU A 204 17.75 17.71 -6.95
CA GLU A 204 17.27 17.67 -8.33
C GLU A 204 16.04 18.56 -8.50
N PRO A 205 15.79 19.08 -9.71
CA PRO A 205 14.53 19.76 -10.01
C PRO A 205 13.37 18.80 -9.75
N HIS A 206 12.36 19.24 -8.98
CA HIS A 206 11.23 18.36 -8.70
C HIS A 206 10.50 18.00 -10.01
N PRO A 207 10.09 16.74 -10.22
CA PRO A 207 9.40 16.34 -11.45
C PRO A 207 8.00 16.97 -11.57
N HIS A 208 7.35 17.21 -10.43
CA HIS A 208 6.00 17.77 -10.33
C HIS A 208 6.04 19.13 -9.64
N LYS A 209 6.65 20.13 -10.29
CA LYS A 209 6.62 21.52 -9.80
C LYS A 209 5.22 22.13 -9.96
N PRO A 210 4.83 23.11 -9.13
CA PRO A 210 5.64 23.74 -8.07
C PRO A 210 5.61 22.98 -6.74
N VAL A 211 6.74 22.96 -6.05
CA VAL A 211 6.86 22.76 -4.60
C VAL A 211 6.37 24.03 -3.90
N ILE A 212 5.36 23.87 -3.05
CA ILE A 212 4.69 24.95 -2.34
C ILE A 212 4.95 24.79 -0.85
N VAL A 213 5.10 25.90 -0.14
CA VAL A 213 5.09 25.90 1.33
C VAL A 213 3.67 25.60 1.81
N CYS A 214 3.47 24.44 2.44
CA CYS A 214 2.16 24.02 2.96
C CYS A 214 1.94 24.36 4.44
N LYS A 215 2.99 24.79 5.15
CA LYS A 215 2.90 25.20 6.55
C LYS A 215 3.97 26.24 6.91
N ASP A 216 3.55 27.28 7.61
CA ASP A 216 4.43 28.30 8.19
C ASP A 216 5.47 27.69 9.14
N ASP A 217 6.66 28.28 9.18
CA ASP A 217 7.67 28.01 10.21
C ASP A 217 7.83 29.14 11.23
N GLY A 218 7.08 30.24 11.06
CA GLY A 218 7.15 31.43 11.91
C GLY A 218 8.38 32.31 11.69
N ASP A 219 9.20 32.02 10.67
CA ASP A 219 10.41 32.76 10.32
C ASP A 219 10.44 33.10 8.82
N LYS A 220 10.95 32.19 7.98
CA LYS A 220 11.21 32.45 6.56
C LYS A 220 10.21 31.79 5.61
N LEU A 221 9.52 30.76 6.06
CA LEU A 221 8.55 30.02 5.25
C LEU A 221 7.14 30.53 5.55
N LYS A 222 6.43 30.95 4.50
CA LYS A 222 5.02 31.33 4.58
C LYS A 222 4.13 30.44 3.73
N GLU A 223 3.02 30.00 4.29
CA GLU A 223 2.04 29.12 3.66
C GLU A 223 1.53 29.71 2.34
N GLY A 224 1.49 28.87 1.31
CA GLY A 224 1.13 29.24 -0.05
C GLY A 224 2.25 29.88 -0.87
N GLU A 225 3.43 30.14 -0.28
CA GLU A 225 4.55 30.66 -1.06
C GLU A 225 5.18 29.59 -1.96
N ILE A 226 5.50 30.01 -3.19
CA ILE A 226 6.34 29.27 -4.11
C ILE A 226 7.67 30.01 -4.15
N LEU A 227 8.71 29.37 -3.62
CA LEU A 227 10.07 29.91 -3.62
C LEU A 227 10.80 29.49 -4.89
N PHE A 228 11.67 30.36 -5.39
CA PHE A 228 12.46 30.15 -6.60
C PHE A 228 13.88 30.68 -6.39
N ARG A 229 14.87 29.92 -6.87
CA ARG A 229 16.28 30.29 -6.75
C ARG A 229 16.68 31.15 -7.96
N TYR A 230 16.93 32.43 -7.71
CA TYR A 230 17.59 33.34 -8.63
C TYR A 230 19.08 33.41 -8.28
N ALA A 231 19.91 33.93 -9.21
CA ALA A 231 21.32 34.16 -8.92
C ALA A 231 21.49 35.00 -7.66
N GLY A 232 22.18 34.46 -6.65
CA GLY A 232 22.42 35.13 -5.37
C GLY A 232 21.24 35.20 -4.40
N GLN A 233 20.00 34.79 -4.76
CA GLN A 233 18.89 34.80 -3.81
C GLN A 233 17.79 33.75 -4.04
N SER A 234 17.37 33.10 -2.94
CA SER A 234 16.09 32.36 -2.87
C SER A 234 14.96 33.32 -2.45
N SER A 235 13.95 33.51 -3.29
CA SER A 235 12.83 34.43 -3.03
C SER A 235 11.52 33.93 -3.63
N ARG A 236 10.41 34.64 -3.38
CA ARG A 236 9.12 34.31 -4.00
C ARG A 236 9.23 34.35 -5.52
N ILE A 237 8.70 33.33 -6.18
CA ILE A 237 8.70 33.22 -7.64
C ILE A 237 8.02 34.45 -8.27
N LYS A 238 8.66 34.99 -9.31
CA LYS A 238 8.09 36.09 -10.10
C LYS A 238 7.04 35.54 -11.05
N PHE A 239 6.11 36.42 -11.44
CA PHE A 239 5.00 36.07 -12.32
C PHE A 239 5.45 35.38 -13.62
N THR A 240 6.52 35.89 -14.25
CA THR A 240 7.03 35.35 -15.51
C THR A 240 7.48 33.90 -15.38
N ASP A 241 8.27 33.61 -14.34
CA ASP A 241 8.81 32.27 -14.08
C ASP A 241 7.71 31.31 -13.63
N LEU A 242 6.73 31.79 -12.85
CA LEU A 242 5.56 30.99 -12.46
C LEU A 242 4.73 30.59 -13.68
N ARG A 243 4.47 31.53 -14.58
CA ARG A 243 3.72 31.26 -15.81
C ARG A 243 4.45 30.24 -16.68
N GLU A 244 5.76 30.36 -16.83
CA GLU A 244 6.58 29.41 -17.59
C GLU A 244 6.59 28.03 -16.94
N LEU A 245 6.77 27.96 -15.62
CA LEU A 245 6.73 26.72 -14.85
C LEU A 245 5.38 25.98 -15.01
N LEU A 246 4.27 26.71 -14.94
CA LEU A 246 2.93 26.13 -15.12
C LEU A 246 2.69 25.69 -16.58
N ALA A 247 3.11 26.49 -17.55
CA ALA A 247 3.01 26.12 -18.97
C ALA A 247 3.82 24.87 -19.29
N GLU A 248 5.02 24.73 -18.73
CA GLU A 248 5.86 23.54 -18.89
C GLU A 248 5.24 22.30 -18.24
N ARG A 249 4.63 22.46 -17.06
CA ARG A 249 3.88 21.38 -16.40
C ARG A 249 2.73 20.90 -17.29
N ASP A 250 1.94 21.83 -17.81
CA ASP A 250 0.78 21.50 -18.65
C ASP A 250 1.23 20.87 -19.98
N ARG A 251 2.32 21.38 -20.58
CA ARG A 251 2.95 20.80 -21.77
C ARG A 251 3.44 19.38 -21.53
N LYS A 252 4.10 19.10 -20.39
CA LYS A 252 4.53 17.74 -20.03
C LYS A 252 3.34 16.80 -19.88
N ALA A 253 2.26 17.24 -19.25
CA ALA A 253 1.04 16.44 -19.11
C ALA A 253 0.41 16.12 -20.48
N GLN A 254 0.35 17.11 -21.38
CA GLN A 254 -0.13 16.93 -22.75
C GLN A 254 0.74 15.97 -23.57
N LEU A 255 2.07 16.09 -23.48
CA LEU A 255 3.00 15.20 -24.17
C LEU A 255 2.94 13.77 -23.63
N ALA A 256 2.80 13.59 -22.31
CA ALA A 256 2.61 12.28 -21.71
C ALA A 256 1.31 11.61 -22.20
N LEU A 257 0.21 12.38 -22.27
CA LEU A 257 -1.06 11.91 -22.80
C LEU A 257 -0.96 11.57 -24.29
N ALA A 258 -0.35 12.43 -25.10
CA ALA A 258 -0.14 12.18 -26.53
C ALA A 258 0.75 10.95 -26.77
N GLY A 259 1.80 10.78 -25.95
CA GLY A 259 2.66 9.60 -25.98
C GLY A 259 1.91 8.32 -25.62
N ALA A 260 1.08 8.35 -24.58
CA ALA A 260 0.21 7.23 -24.22
C ALA A 260 -0.79 6.90 -25.35
N ALA A 261 -1.45 7.91 -25.92
CA ALA A 261 -2.36 7.75 -27.05
C ALA A 261 -1.66 7.17 -28.29
N GLY A 262 -0.43 7.61 -28.59
CA GLY A 262 0.38 7.07 -29.68
C GLY A 262 0.79 5.60 -29.46
N LYS A 263 1.18 5.24 -28.23
CA LYS A 263 1.43 3.84 -27.85
C LYS A 263 0.16 3.00 -28.02
N LEU A 264 -0.99 3.48 -27.54
CA LEU A 264 -2.29 2.81 -27.71
C LEU A 264 -2.68 2.66 -29.18
N ALA A 265 -2.46 3.68 -30.02
CA ALA A 265 -2.74 3.61 -31.45
C ALA A 265 -1.85 2.59 -32.18
N THR A 266 -0.59 2.43 -31.75
CA THR A 266 0.37 1.49 -32.34
C THR A 266 0.08 0.05 -31.92
N VAL A 267 -0.20 -0.17 -30.64
CA VAL A 267 -0.52 -1.49 -30.08
C VAL A 267 -1.92 -1.95 -30.49
N GLY A 268 -2.84 -0.99 -30.71
CA GLY A 268 -4.27 -1.22 -30.88
C GLY A 268 -4.96 -1.48 -29.55
N THR A 269 -6.21 -1.04 -29.40
CA THR A 269 -6.97 -1.20 -28.14
C THR A 269 -7.15 -2.67 -27.75
N ALA A 270 -7.24 -3.57 -28.74
CA ALA A 270 -7.38 -5.00 -28.55
C ALA A 270 -6.16 -5.67 -27.86
N ASN A 271 -4.98 -5.05 -27.92
CA ASN A 271 -3.75 -5.60 -27.33
C ASN A 271 -3.20 -4.72 -26.19
N ALA A 272 -3.92 -3.66 -25.82
CA ALA A 272 -3.55 -2.76 -24.74
C ALA A 272 -4.43 -3.01 -23.50
N LEU A 273 -3.82 -2.91 -22.32
CA LEU A 273 -4.48 -3.08 -21.04
C LEU A 273 -4.37 -1.77 -20.26
N ILE A 274 -5.49 -1.20 -19.81
CA ILE A 274 -5.52 0.00 -18.97
C ILE A 274 -5.78 -0.44 -17.53
N LEU A 275 -4.84 -0.19 -16.63
CA LEU A 275 -5.02 -0.46 -15.21
C LEU A 275 -5.46 0.82 -14.48
N ASP A 276 -6.70 0.83 -14.00
CA ASP A 276 -7.19 1.79 -13.01
C ASP A 276 -6.79 1.30 -11.61
N THR A 277 -5.76 1.91 -11.04
CA THR A 277 -5.25 1.55 -9.71
C THR A 277 -6.14 2.03 -8.57
N ASP A 278 -7.00 3.03 -8.80
CA ASP A 278 -7.93 3.51 -7.79
C ASP A 278 -9.11 2.55 -7.64
N LYS A 279 -9.53 1.94 -8.74
CA LYS A 279 -10.59 0.92 -8.77
C LYS A 279 -10.06 -0.52 -8.72
N ASN A 280 -8.76 -0.71 -8.87
CA ASN A 280 -8.13 -2.02 -9.10
C ASN A 280 -8.75 -2.78 -10.29
N VAL A 281 -9.05 -2.06 -11.37
CA VAL A 281 -9.68 -2.61 -12.59
C VAL A 281 -8.70 -2.56 -13.74
N LEU A 282 -8.47 -3.70 -14.39
CA LEU A 282 -7.72 -3.81 -15.63
C LEU A 282 -8.71 -3.90 -16.80
N ASP A 283 -8.83 -2.83 -17.57
CA ASP A 283 -9.62 -2.79 -18.79
C ASP A 283 -8.81 -3.35 -19.97
N ALA A 284 -9.32 -4.44 -20.54
CA ALA A 284 -8.80 -5.12 -21.71
C ALA A 284 -9.84 -5.08 -22.83
N ASP A 285 -9.76 -4.09 -23.72
CA ASP A 285 -10.67 -3.97 -24.87
C ASP A 285 -12.16 -3.98 -24.47
N GLY A 286 -12.52 -3.18 -23.45
CA GLY A 286 -13.88 -3.09 -22.91
C GLY A 286 -14.27 -4.23 -21.96
N ARG A 287 -13.32 -5.11 -21.61
CA ARG A 287 -13.49 -6.11 -20.55
C ARG A 287 -12.75 -5.65 -19.30
N GLU A 288 -13.52 -5.23 -18.32
CA GLU A 288 -13.01 -4.91 -16.99
C GLU A 288 -12.68 -6.19 -16.22
N ILE A 289 -11.41 -6.38 -15.87
CA ILE A 289 -10.91 -7.45 -15.03
C ILE A 289 -10.59 -6.85 -13.66
N LEU A 290 -11.39 -7.17 -12.65
CA LEU A 290 -11.12 -6.76 -11.28
C LEU A 290 -9.92 -7.54 -10.73
N ILE A 291 -8.89 -6.84 -10.28
CA ILE A 291 -7.70 -7.43 -9.67
C ILE A 291 -7.95 -7.58 -8.17
N ASP A 292 -7.73 -8.78 -7.64
CA ASP A 292 -7.76 -9.06 -6.19
C ASP A 292 -6.79 -8.11 -5.45
N GLU A 293 -7.23 -7.56 -4.32
CA GLU A 293 -6.45 -6.60 -3.53
C GLU A 293 -5.11 -7.18 -3.04
N GLU A 294 -5.03 -8.49 -2.75
CA GLU A 294 -3.77 -9.16 -2.42
C GLU A 294 -2.84 -9.28 -3.64
N LEU A 295 -3.41 -9.51 -4.82
CA LEU A 295 -2.64 -9.55 -6.07
C LEU A 295 -2.15 -8.14 -6.46
N ALA A 296 -2.99 -7.12 -6.29
CA ALA A 296 -2.66 -5.71 -6.51
C ALA A 296 -1.50 -5.26 -5.60
N LYS A 297 -1.49 -5.68 -4.32
CA LYS A 297 -0.38 -5.44 -3.38
C LYS A 297 0.93 -6.12 -3.81
N GLY A 298 0.85 -7.18 -4.61
CA GLY A 298 2.01 -7.87 -5.20
C GLY A 298 2.52 -7.27 -6.51
N ILE A 299 1.79 -6.33 -7.12
CA ILE A 299 2.23 -5.64 -8.35
C ILE A 299 3.20 -4.52 -7.94
N ASN A 300 4.49 -4.81 -7.98
CA ASN A 300 5.53 -3.79 -7.84
C ASN A 300 5.68 -3.04 -9.17
N PHE A 301 5.16 -1.81 -9.24
CA PHE A 301 5.39 -0.93 -10.38
C PHE A 301 6.79 -0.31 -10.29
N ILE A 302 7.65 -0.65 -11.25
CA ILE A 302 8.86 0.13 -11.50
C ILE A 302 8.50 1.18 -12.55
N ARG A 303 8.56 2.45 -12.17
CA ARG A 303 8.35 3.57 -13.10
C ARG A 303 9.50 3.59 -14.10
N GLU A 304 9.20 3.60 -15.41
CA GLU A 304 10.18 3.97 -16.44
C GLU A 304 10.76 5.35 -16.07
N GLY A 305 12.04 5.39 -15.68
CA GLY A 305 12.76 6.63 -15.35
C GLY A 305 13.54 6.61 -14.03
N HIS A 306 13.37 5.62 -13.16
CA HIS A 306 14.31 5.33 -12.07
C HIS A 306 15.04 4.02 -12.37
N PHE A 307 16.00 4.12 -13.28
CA PHE A 307 17.06 3.14 -13.42
C PHE A 307 18.28 3.76 -12.76
N ASP A 308 18.56 3.36 -11.52
CA ASP A 308 19.97 3.34 -11.10
C ASP A 308 20.60 2.24 -11.95
N GLU A 309 21.26 2.63 -13.04
CA GLU A 309 22.04 1.75 -13.88
C GLU A 309 23.17 1.14 -13.04
N VAL A 310 22.87 0.02 -12.39
CA VAL A 310 23.86 -0.92 -11.93
C VAL A 310 23.82 -2.07 -12.93
N ASP A 311 24.88 -2.16 -13.72
CA ASP A 311 25.07 -3.17 -14.77
C ASP A 311 24.63 -4.57 -14.31
N GLY A 312 23.72 -5.18 -15.08
CA GLY A 312 23.41 -6.61 -15.00
C GLY A 312 22.17 -7.05 -14.20
N ALA A 313 21.31 -6.15 -13.71
CA ALA A 313 20.06 -6.57 -13.05
C ALA A 313 18.97 -6.99 -14.06
N PRO A 314 18.31 -8.16 -13.88
CA PRO A 314 17.33 -8.68 -14.83
C PRO A 314 16.08 -7.80 -14.87
N THR A 315 15.59 -7.53 -16.08
CA THR A 315 14.26 -6.96 -16.32
C THR A 315 13.23 -7.88 -15.64
N LEU A 316 12.58 -7.37 -14.59
CA LEU A 316 11.61 -8.11 -13.79
C LEU A 316 10.49 -8.68 -14.67
N LYS A 317 10.41 -10.01 -14.74
CA LYS A 317 9.32 -10.73 -15.38
C LYS A 317 8.20 -10.91 -14.36
N LEU A 318 7.04 -10.31 -14.60
CA LEU A 318 5.82 -10.59 -13.84
C LEU A 318 5.35 -12.01 -14.21
N VAL A 319 5.40 -12.94 -13.24
CA VAL A 319 4.79 -14.27 -13.38
C VAL A 319 3.77 -14.41 -12.26
N GLY A 320 2.51 -14.10 -12.57
CA GLY A 320 1.36 -14.42 -11.72
C GLY A 320 0.52 -15.50 -12.41
N GLU A 321 0.04 -16.50 -11.68
CA GLU A 321 -1.00 -17.40 -12.18
C GLU A 321 -2.31 -16.61 -12.28
N VAL A 322 -2.65 -16.17 -13.50
CA VAL A 322 -3.97 -15.61 -13.78
C VAL A 322 -4.96 -16.77 -13.85
N LYS A 323 -5.69 -17.03 -12.77
CA LYS A 323 -6.87 -17.89 -12.83
C LYS A 323 -7.99 -17.10 -13.51
N ALA A 324 -8.37 -17.53 -14.72
CA ALA A 324 -9.56 -17.01 -15.38
C ALA A 324 -10.79 -17.32 -14.51
N VAL A 325 -11.30 -16.31 -13.82
CA VAL A 325 -12.58 -16.40 -13.11
C VAL A 325 -13.67 -16.09 -14.12
N ASN A 326 -14.64 -17.00 -14.29
CA ASN A 326 -15.76 -16.80 -15.20
C ASN A 326 -16.57 -15.57 -14.75
N VAL A 327 -16.56 -14.52 -15.57
CA VAL A 327 -17.12 -13.19 -15.27
C VAL A 327 -18.65 -13.21 -15.10
N GLN A 328 -19.34 -14.27 -15.53
CA GLN A 328 -20.79 -14.38 -15.35
C GLN A 328 -21.23 -14.60 -13.89
N SER A 329 -20.33 -14.99 -12.97
CA SER A 329 -20.67 -15.13 -11.55
C SER A 329 -20.39 -13.90 -10.68
N LEU A 330 -19.84 -12.81 -11.25
CA LEU A 330 -19.45 -11.60 -10.49
C LEU A 330 -20.16 -10.31 -10.95
N LEU A 331 -21.03 -10.36 -11.98
CA LEU A 331 -21.87 -9.22 -12.39
C LEU A 331 -22.99 -8.86 -11.39
N ALA A 332 -23.06 -9.53 -10.24
CA ALA A 332 -23.81 -8.98 -9.10
C ALA A 332 -22.94 -7.87 -8.51
N GLU A 333 -23.29 -6.61 -8.81
CA GLU A 333 -22.74 -5.40 -8.17
C GLU A 333 -22.43 -5.69 -6.70
N LYS A 334 -21.14 -5.87 -6.35
CA LYS A 334 -20.74 -5.97 -4.95
C LYS A 334 -20.85 -4.57 -4.37
N HIS A 335 -22.05 -4.19 -3.93
CA HIS A 335 -22.27 -3.05 -3.04
C HIS A 335 -21.39 -3.29 -1.81
N ILE A 336 -20.27 -2.58 -1.73
CA ILE A 336 -19.45 -2.54 -0.51
C ILE A 336 -20.17 -1.56 0.41
N ASP A 337 -20.92 -2.07 1.39
CA ASP A 337 -21.60 -1.24 2.39
C ASP A 337 -20.56 -0.43 3.18
N LYS A 338 -20.42 0.87 2.87
CA LYS A 338 -19.46 1.78 3.53
C LYS A 338 -19.72 1.97 5.04
N ALA A 339 -20.94 1.68 5.51
CA ALA A 339 -21.29 1.65 6.93
C ALA A 339 -22.49 0.70 7.17
N ILE A 340 -22.29 -0.32 8.01
CA ILE A 340 -23.34 -1.28 8.37
C ILE A 340 -24.05 -0.78 9.65
N SER A 341 -25.20 -0.11 9.49
CA SER A 341 -26.05 0.34 10.61
C SER A 341 -27.00 -0.77 11.10
N GLN A 342 -27.59 -0.58 12.27
CA GLN A 342 -28.61 -1.50 12.80
C GLN A 342 -29.85 -1.60 11.88
N GLU A 343 -30.25 -0.50 11.23
CA GLU A 343 -31.33 -0.49 10.25
C GLU A 343 -30.95 -1.32 9.02
N ARG A 344 -29.73 -1.12 8.50
CA ARG A 344 -29.20 -1.87 7.35
C ARG A 344 -29.16 -3.38 7.61
N ILE A 345 -28.74 -3.79 8.81
CA ILE A 345 -28.72 -5.22 9.20
C ILE A 345 -30.13 -5.81 9.19
N LEU A 346 -31.12 -5.07 9.72
CA LEU A 346 -32.50 -5.53 9.74
C LEU A 346 -33.08 -5.58 8.33
N GLU A 347 -32.89 -4.53 7.53
CA GLU A 347 -33.39 -4.43 6.15
C GLU A 347 -32.80 -5.53 5.26
N ALA A 348 -31.49 -5.76 5.33
CA ALA A 348 -30.80 -6.84 4.60
C ALA A 348 -31.40 -8.22 4.96
N PHE A 349 -31.65 -8.45 6.25
CA PHE A 349 -32.26 -9.68 6.73
C PHE A 349 -33.72 -9.82 6.25
N LEU A 350 -34.54 -8.78 6.37
CA LEU A 350 -35.94 -8.81 5.92
C LEU A 350 -36.05 -9.01 4.41
N ALA A 351 -35.14 -8.44 3.63
CA ALA A 351 -35.07 -8.59 2.19
C ALA A 351 -34.42 -9.91 1.73
N GLN A 352 -33.83 -10.70 2.64
CA GLN A 352 -33.00 -11.87 2.32
C GLN A 352 -31.92 -11.53 1.29
N GLU A 353 -31.27 -10.38 1.49
CA GLU A 353 -30.29 -9.87 0.55
C GLU A 353 -28.99 -10.69 0.58
N THR A 354 -28.43 -10.95 -0.61
CA THR A 354 -27.10 -11.55 -0.73
C THR A 354 -26.01 -10.50 -0.52
N VAL A 355 -25.59 -10.30 0.73
CA VAL A 355 -24.65 -9.21 1.05
C VAL A 355 -23.20 -9.58 0.72
N THR A 356 -22.43 -8.57 0.32
CA THR A 356 -21.04 -8.69 -0.14
C THR A 356 -20.08 -9.27 0.90
N ASN A 357 -20.22 -8.86 2.16
CA ASN A 357 -19.35 -9.24 3.29
C ASN A 357 -20.20 -9.66 4.51
N PRO A 358 -20.81 -10.86 4.52
CA PRO A 358 -21.76 -11.26 5.56
C PRO A 358 -21.16 -11.29 6.97
N LYS A 359 -19.88 -11.62 7.11
CA LYS A 359 -19.15 -11.58 8.39
C LYS A 359 -19.18 -10.18 9.03
N GLU A 360 -19.04 -9.13 8.23
CA GLU A 360 -19.03 -7.74 8.73
C GLU A 360 -20.38 -7.34 9.33
N TYR A 361 -21.50 -7.92 8.88
CA TYR A 361 -22.82 -7.69 9.48
C TYR A 361 -22.90 -8.21 10.93
N VAL A 362 -22.29 -9.36 11.19
CA VAL A 362 -22.21 -9.93 12.55
C VAL A 362 -21.26 -9.13 13.42
N LEU A 363 -20.10 -8.71 12.89
CA LEU A 363 -19.13 -7.89 13.63
C LEU A 363 -19.69 -6.49 13.94
N ALA A 364 -20.40 -5.88 12.99
CA ALA A 364 -21.03 -4.57 13.17
C ALA A 364 -22.03 -4.58 14.33
N ALA A 365 -22.76 -5.67 14.55
CA ALA A 365 -23.70 -5.82 15.66
C ALA A 365 -23.08 -5.59 17.05
N VAL A 366 -21.76 -5.80 17.22
CA VAL A 366 -21.04 -5.52 18.47
C VAL A 366 -21.00 -4.02 18.79
N SER A 367 -21.00 -3.17 17.76
CA SER A 367 -20.91 -1.71 17.90
C SER A 367 -22.27 -1.02 17.99
N GLN A 368 -23.34 -1.66 17.50
CA GLN A 368 -24.66 -1.05 17.39
C GLN A 368 -25.35 -0.81 18.76
N PRO A 369 -26.19 0.22 18.90
CA PRO A 369 -26.96 0.48 20.12
C PRO A 369 -27.92 -0.67 20.48
N ARG A 370 -28.61 -1.25 19.49
CA ARG A 370 -29.59 -2.31 19.70
C ARG A 370 -28.93 -3.66 19.95
N LYS A 371 -29.38 -4.34 21.01
CA LYS A 371 -28.95 -5.69 21.38
C LYS A 371 -29.44 -6.78 20.41
N TRP A 372 -30.69 -6.64 19.95
CA TRP A 372 -31.36 -7.64 19.13
C TRP A 372 -31.16 -7.30 17.66
N LEU A 373 -30.17 -7.94 17.05
CA LEU A 373 -29.88 -7.92 15.62
C LEU A 373 -29.76 -9.35 15.08
N PRO A 374 -30.25 -9.66 13.87
CA PRO A 374 -30.04 -10.95 13.22
C PRO A 374 -28.55 -11.28 13.10
N LEU A 375 -28.16 -12.51 13.45
CA LEU A 375 -26.78 -12.98 13.43
C LEU A 375 -26.63 -14.26 12.60
N PHE A 376 -27.60 -15.18 12.68
CA PHE A 376 -27.46 -16.53 12.14
C PHE A 376 -27.57 -16.55 10.61
N TYR A 377 -28.48 -15.76 10.04
CA TYR A 377 -28.59 -15.54 8.60
C TYR A 377 -27.25 -15.13 7.97
N PHE A 378 -26.62 -14.10 8.52
CA PHE A 378 -25.32 -13.60 8.03
C PHE A 378 -24.17 -14.57 8.35
N THR A 379 -24.26 -15.31 9.45
CA THR A 379 -23.29 -16.38 9.77
C THR A 379 -23.34 -17.50 8.73
N ASN A 380 -24.54 -17.94 8.35
CA ASN A 380 -24.75 -18.97 7.35
C ASN A 380 -24.32 -18.49 5.96
N GLN A 381 -24.62 -17.24 5.61
CA GLN A 381 -24.18 -16.65 4.35
C GLN A 381 -22.66 -16.47 4.27
N ALA A 382 -21.98 -16.25 5.39
CA ALA A 382 -20.52 -16.30 5.49
C ALA A 382 -19.96 -17.73 5.37
N SER A 383 -20.81 -18.75 5.23
CA SER A 383 -20.42 -20.17 5.26
C SER A 383 -19.65 -20.55 6.54
N LEU A 384 -19.96 -19.91 7.67
CA LEU A 384 -19.33 -20.15 8.96
C LEU A 384 -20.29 -20.86 9.90
N THR A 385 -19.74 -21.68 10.80
CA THR A 385 -20.52 -22.22 11.93
C THR A 385 -20.65 -21.15 13.03
N PRO A 386 -21.67 -21.24 13.91
CA PRO A 386 -21.77 -20.34 15.06
C PRO A 386 -20.49 -20.31 15.93
N THR A 387 -19.82 -21.46 16.07
CA THR A 387 -18.54 -21.57 16.80
C THR A 387 -17.42 -20.80 16.11
N ALA A 388 -17.27 -20.95 14.79
CA ALA A 388 -16.26 -20.20 14.04
C ALA A 388 -16.53 -18.69 14.08
N MET A 389 -17.80 -18.29 13.97
CA MET A 389 -18.19 -16.88 14.09
C MET A 389 -17.94 -16.31 15.50
N ILE A 390 -18.08 -17.12 16.56
CA ILE A 390 -17.71 -16.71 17.91
C ILE A 390 -16.21 -16.37 17.99
N ASP A 391 -15.35 -17.13 17.33
CA ASP A 391 -13.91 -16.88 17.35
C ASP A 391 -13.54 -15.60 16.59
N GLU A 392 -14.24 -15.30 15.49
CA GLU A 392 -14.15 -14.01 14.80
C GLU A 392 -14.56 -12.83 15.69
N VAL A 393 -15.71 -12.96 16.39
CA VAL A 393 -16.16 -11.93 17.35
C VAL A 393 -15.16 -11.78 18.50
N LYS A 394 -14.53 -12.87 18.97
CA LYS A 394 -13.46 -12.82 19.98
C LYS A 394 -12.20 -12.13 19.48
N ALA A 395 -11.84 -12.28 18.20
CA ALA A 395 -10.69 -11.61 17.60
C ALA A 395 -10.91 -10.10 17.42
N LEU A 396 -12.15 -9.63 17.29
CA LEU A 396 -12.48 -8.22 17.09
C LEU A 396 -11.95 -7.32 18.21
N ALA A 397 -11.06 -6.38 17.88
CA ALA A 397 -10.58 -5.34 18.79
C ALA A 397 -11.65 -4.26 18.97
N THR A 398 -12.19 -4.12 20.18
CA THR A 398 -13.25 -3.13 20.48
C THR A 398 -13.28 -2.74 21.95
N SER A 399 -13.65 -1.49 22.23
CA SER A 399 -13.94 -0.99 23.58
C SER A 399 -15.28 -1.51 24.13
N GLN A 400 -16.17 -2.02 23.27
CA GLN A 400 -17.54 -2.46 23.61
C GLN A 400 -17.59 -3.88 24.20
N LYS A 401 -16.86 -4.09 25.31
CA LYS A 401 -16.66 -5.42 25.92
C LYS A 401 -17.96 -6.14 26.29
N GLU A 402 -18.95 -5.44 26.84
CA GLU A 402 -20.22 -6.07 27.24
C GLU A 402 -21.08 -6.46 26.05
N LYS A 403 -21.16 -5.61 25.01
CA LYS A 403 -21.89 -5.95 23.78
C LYS A 403 -21.26 -7.14 23.07
N LYS A 404 -19.93 -7.21 23.03
CA LYS A 404 -19.17 -8.35 22.51
C LYS A 404 -19.54 -9.64 23.25
N LYS A 405 -19.61 -9.62 24.58
CA LYS A 405 -20.07 -10.78 25.39
C LYS A 405 -21.52 -11.16 25.05
N THR A 406 -22.41 -10.19 24.86
CA THR A 406 -23.80 -10.45 24.48
C THR A 406 -23.91 -11.13 23.11
N VAL A 407 -23.18 -10.66 22.09
CA VAL A 407 -23.16 -11.31 20.76
C VAL A 407 -22.66 -12.75 20.88
N ILE A 408 -21.59 -13.00 21.66
CA ILE A 408 -21.09 -14.36 21.91
C ILE A 408 -22.12 -15.24 22.63
N LYS A 409 -22.81 -14.72 23.65
CA LYS A 409 -23.88 -15.45 24.35
C LYS A 409 -25.02 -15.83 23.41
N ARG A 410 -25.36 -14.96 22.46
CA ARG A 410 -26.38 -15.23 21.45
C ARG A 410 -25.94 -16.28 20.44
N LEU A 411 -24.76 -16.13 19.84
CA LEU A 411 -24.21 -17.12 18.90
C LEU A 411 -24.05 -18.51 19.54
N SER A 412 -23.71 -18.57 20.83
CA SER A 412 -23.61 -19.84 21.59
C SER A 412 -24.95 -20.41 22.05
N GLY A 413 -26.07 -19.74 21.75
CA GLY A 413 -27.41 -20.17 22.17
C GLY A 413 -27.71 -20.02 23.67
N LYS A 414 -26.79 -19.45 24.46
CA LYS A 414 -26.97 -19.16 25.89
C LYS A 414 -27.96 -18.01 26.14
N GLU A 415 -28.17 -17.17 25.13
CA GLU A 415 -29.13 -16.08 25.15
C GLU A 415 -29.94 -16.08 23.85
N LYS A 416 -31.27 -16.09 23.96
CA LYS A 416 -32.19 -16.23 22.81
C LYS A 416 -33.26 -15.13 22.83
N ALA A 417 -33.79 -14.78 21.66
CA ALA A 417 -34.91 -13.86 21.53
C ALA A 417 -36.23 -14.47 22.05
N HIS A 418 -36.29 -15.80 22.16
CA HIS A 418 -37.43 -16.53 22.71
C HIS A 418 -37.84 -16.01 24.11
N THR A 419 -39.13 -15.79 24.32
CA THR A 419 -39.71 -15.31 25.59
C THR A 419 -40.85 -16.21 26.03
N SER A 420 -40.67 -16.92 27.15
CA SER A 420 -41.60 -17.98 27.58
C SER A 420 -42.96 -17.50 28.09
N SER A 421 -43.10 -16.21 28.43
CA SER A 421 -44.32 -15.66 29.04
C SER A 421 -44.87 -14.47 28.24
N PRO A 422 -45.59 -14.72 27.13
CA PRO A 422 -46.28 -13.65 26.40
C PRO A 422 -47.46 -13.09 27.20
N THR A 423 -47.93 -11.89 26.83
CA THR A 423 -49.19 -11.35 27.35
C THR A 423 -50.37 -12.21 26.87
N LYS A 424 -51.52 -12.19 27.58
CA LYS A 424 -52.71 -12.96 27.17
C LYS A 424 -53.14 -12.70 25.71
N LYS A 425 -53.01 -11.44 25.24
CA LYS A 425 -53.29 -11.07 23.85
C LYS A 425 -52.29 -11.68 22.87
N ALA A 426 -50.99 -11.62 23.21
CA ALA A 426 -49.94 -12.22 22.40
C ALA A 426 -50.03 -13.75 22.36
N SER A 427 -50.49 -14.42 23.43
CA SER A 427 -50.69 -15.88 23.46
C SER A 427 -51.70 -16.36 22.41
N SER A 428 -52.79 -15.61 22.20
CA SER A 428 -53.79 -15.92 21.16
C SER A 428 -53.16 -15.83 19.77
N VAL A 429 -52.42 -14.75 19.50
CA VAL A 429 -51.77 -14.52 18.21
C VAL A 429 -50.65 -15.54 17.99
N ALA A 430 -49.96 -15.97 19.04
CA ALA A 430 -48.87 -16.94 18.95
C ALA A 430 -49.35 -18.27 18.36
N PHE A 431 -50.52 -18.76 18.78
CA PHE A 431 -51.11 -19.98 18.21
C PHE A 431 -51.31 -19.85 16.69
N ASP A 432 -51.86 -18.73 16.24
CA ASP A 432 -52.06 -18.49 14.80
C ASP A 432 -50.73 -18.38 14.05
N VAL A 433 -49.70 -17.79 14.66
CA VAL A 433 -48.34 -17.74 14.08
C VAL A 433 -47.74 -19.14 14.01
N GLU A 434 -47.93 -19.99 15.02
CA GLU A 434 -47.47 -21.39 15.00
C GLU A 434 -48.16 -22.20 13.88
N GLN A 435 -49.44 -21.92 13.60
CA GLN A 435 -50.18 -22.59 12.53
C GLN A 435 -49.99 -21.95 11.15
N GLY A 436 -49.37 -20.77 11.06
CA GLY A 436 -49.22 -20.04 9.80
C GLY A 436 -50.50 -19.33 9.32
N THR A 437 -51.47 -19.10 10.22
CA THR A 437 -52.77 -18.47 9.93
C THR A 437 -52.90 -17.06 10.52
N ALA A 438 -51.82 -16.53 11.10
CA ALA A 438 -51.84 -15.23 11.76
C ALA A 438 -52.13 -14.08 10.78
N LYS A 439 -52.99 -13.16 11.21
CA LYS A 439 -53.26 -11.92 10.47
C LYS A 439 -52.14 -10.92 10.72
N VAL A 440 -51.59 -10.36 9.64
CA VAL A 440 -50.54 -9.35 9.72
C VAL A 440 -51.12 -8.04 10.28
N PRO A 441 -50.43 -7.38 11.23
CA PRO A 441 -50.86 -6.08 11.75
C PRO A 441 -51.03 -5.02 10.66
N THR A 442 -52.13 -4.28 10.71
CA THR A 442 -52.39 -3.13 9.82
C THR A 442 -52.30 -1.78 10.54
N LYS A 443 -52.17 -1.81 11.88
CA LYS A 443 -52.08 -0.63 12.74
C LYS A 443 -50.92 -0.75 13.70
N LEU A 444 -50.33 0.39 14.06
CA LEU A 444 -49.20 0.49 15.00
C LEU A 444 -49.49 -0.17 16.37
N GLU A 445 -50.72 -0.02 16.87
CA GLU A 445 -51.14 -0.56 18.19
C GLU A 445 -51.04 -2.09 18.30
N ASP A 446 -51.12 -2.79 17.16
CA ASP A 446 -51.09 -4.26 17.11
C ASP A 446 -49.66 -4.82 16.92
N VAL A 447 -48.71 -3.99 16.46
CA VAL A 447 -47.33 -4.41 16.13
C VAL A 447 -46.64 -5.05 17.32
N GLY A 448 -46.72 -4.41 18.50
CA GLY A 448 -46.08 -4.92 19.71
C GLY A 448 -46.62 -6.29 20.12
N THR A 449 -47.94 -6.48 20.06
CA THR A 449 -48.60 -7.75 20.41
C THR A 449 -48.18 -8.87 19.46
N PHE A 450 -48.15 -8.59 18.15
CA PHE A 450 -47.75 -9.55 17.13
C PHE A 450 -46.27 -9.94 17.22
N CYS A 451 -45.37 -8.97 17.40
CA CYS A 451 -43.95 -9.23 17.58
C CYS A 451 -43.66 -10.04 18.86
N GLN A 452 -44.37 -9.74 19.95
CA GLN A 452 -44.28 -10.53 21.19
C GLN A 452 -44.78 -11.97 20.98
N ALA A 453 -45.83 -12.17 20.18
CA ALA A 453 -46.31 -13.49 19.81
C ALA A 453 -45.23 -14.29 19.07
N ILE A 454 -44.60 -13.69 18.05
CA ILE A 454 -43.43 -14.29 17.36
C ILE A 454 -42.33 -14.64 18.36
N CYS A 455 -41.99 -13.75 19.28
CA CYS A 455 -40.97 -14.04 20.29
C CYS A 455 -41.33 -15.21 21.22
N SER A 456 -42.61 -15.57 21.37
CA SER A 456 -43.04 -16.62 22.30
C SER A 456 -43.11 -18.02 21.70
N ILE A 457 -43.03 -18.15 20.38
CA ILE A 457 -43.19 -19.44 19.70
C ILE A 457 -41.87 -20.23 19.67
N SER A 458 -41.97 -21.54 19.85
CA SER A 458 -40.84 -22.47 19.76
C SER A 458 -40.66 -23.09 18.38
N LYS A 459 -41.74 -23.16 17.59
CA LYS A 459 -41.80 -23.69 16.23
C LYS A 459 -42.90 -22.97 15.47
N THR A 460 -42.83 -22.98 14.14
CA THR A 460 -43.90 -22.40 13.31
C THR A 460 -44.08 -23.21 12.02
N LYS A 461 -45.31 -23.29 11.54
CA LYS A 461 -45.67 -23.74 10.19
C LYS A 461 -45.72 -22.59 9.17
N MET A 462 -45.61 -21.34 9.63
CA MET A 462 -45.50 -20.17 8.77
C MET A 462 -44.25 -20.29 7.90
N SER A 463 -44.37 -19.98 6.61
CA SER A 463 -43.20 -19.96 5.74
C SER A 463 -42.26 -18.82 6.13
N LEU A 464 -40.96 -18.96 5.83
CA LEU A 464 -40.00 -17.88 6.06
C LEU A 464 -40.43 -16.61 5.32
N THR A 465 -40.87 -16.74 4.07
CA THR A 465 -41.35 -15.62 3.25
C THR A 465 -42.50 -14.86 3.90
N ASP A 466 -43.49 -15.57 4.43
CA ASP A 466 -44.64 -14.94 5.10
C ASP A 466 -44.24 -14.27 6.42
N ALA A 467 -43.34 -14.89 7.18
CA ALA A 467 -42.82 -14.33 8.43
C ALA A 467 -42.04 -13.02 8.17
N LEU A 468 -41.18 -13.00 7.15
CA LEU A 468 -40.41 -11.81 6.78
C LEU A 468 -41.30 -10.71 6.20
N ALA A 469 -42.28 -11.04 5.35
CA ALA A 469 -43.25 -10.08 4.84
C ALA A 469 -44.06 -9.43 5.99
N SER A 470 -44.51 -10.25 6.95
CA SER A 470 -45.22 -9.78 8.14
C SER A 470 -44.36 -8.83 8.98
N LEU A 471 -43.09 -9.16 9.18
CA LEU A 471 -42.14 -8.31 9.90
C LEU A 471 -41.80 -7.02 9.14
N LYS A 472 -41.70 -7.05 7.81
CA LYS A 472 -41.49 -5.85 7.00
C LYS A 472 -42.65 -4.87 7.14
N GLN A 473 -43.89 -5.36 7.11
CA GLN A 473 -45.06 -4.53 7.37
C GLN A 473 -45.07 -3.96 8.80
N CYS A 474 -44.67 -4.76 9.79
CA CYS A 474 -44.52 -4.27 11.16
C CYS A 474 -43.42 -3.21 11.28
N TYR A 475 -42.31 -3.37 10.57
CA TYR A 475 -41.22 -2.39 10.51
C TYR A 475 -41.70 -1.06 9.93
N ASP A 476 -42.44 -1.10 8.82
CA ASP A 476 -42.96 0.10 8.15
C ASP A 476 -43.98 0.85 9.03
N LEU A 477 -44.87 0.12 9.72
CA LEU A 477 -45.80 0.72 10.69
C LEU A 477 -45.08 1.33 11.89
N ALA A 478 -43.95 0.76 12.31
CA ALA A 478 -43.20 1.16 13.50
C ALA A 478 -42.15 2.25 13.24
N ALA A 479 -41.94 2.69 11.99
CA ALA A 479 -40.79 3.53 11.61
C ALA A 479 -40.54 4.77 12.50
N ALA A 480 -41.61 5.39 13.04
CA ALA A 480 -41.52 6.56 13.92
C ALA A 480 -41.61 6.25 15.43
N ASP A 481 -41.81 4.98 15.83
CA ASP A 481 -41.98 4.55 17.22
C ASP A 481 -40.84 3.62 17.67
N SER A 482 -39.92 4.16 18.47
CA SER A 482 -38.73 3.44 18.95
C SER A 482 -39.07 2.22 19.83
N ASN A 483 -40.19 2.25 20.55
CA ASN A 483 -40.63 1.13 21.38
C ASN A 483 -41.17 0.00 20.50
N ALA A 484 -42.00 0.32 19.51
CA ALA A 484 -42.50 -0.64 18.53
C ALA A 484 -41.34 -1.25 17.73
N LEU A 485 -40.39 -0.44 17.27
CA LEU A 485 -39.18 -0.94 16.59
C LEU A 485 -38.40 -1.94 17.44
N SER A 486 -38.28 -1.69 18.74
CA SER A 486 -37.57 -2.62 19.64
C SER A 486 -38.23 -4.00 19.69
N PHE A 487 -39.56 -4.09 19.56
CA PHE A 487 -40.25 -5.38 19.40
C PHE A 487 -39.98 -6.02 18.03
N VAL A 488 -40.00 -5.23 16.95
CA VAL A 488 -39.71 -5.71 15.59
C VAL A 488 -38.30 -6.32 15.49
N PHE A 489 -37.28 -5.61 15.99
CA PHE A 489 -35.89 -6.10 16.01
C PHE A 489 -35.75 -7.43 16.76
N LYS A 490 -36.42 -7.56 17.91
CA LYS A 490 -36.39 -8.80 18.69
C LYS A 490 -37.15 -9.94 18.00
N ALA A 491 -38.29 -9.65 17.37
CA ALA A 491 -39.04 -10.65 16.60
C ALA A 491 -38.26 -11.12 15.36
N ALA A 492 -37.57 -10.21 14.66
CA ALA A 492 -36.68 -10.57 13.56
C ALA A 492 -35.55 -11.52 14.01
N CYS A 493 -34.95 -11.26 15.18
CA CYS A 493 -33.98 -12.19 15.77
C CYS A 493 -34.59 -13.56 16.11
N ARG A 494 -35.87 -13.62 16.46
CA ARG A 494 -36.53 -14.89 16.74
C ARG A 494 -36.76 -15.69 15.47
N ILE A 495 -37.16 -15.04 14.38
CA ILE A 495 -37.23 -15.69 13.06
C ILE A 495 -35.83 -16.12 12.62
N ASP A 496 -34.82 -15.27 12.80
CA ASP A 496 -33.42 -15.63 12.52
C ASP A 496 -32.99 -16.90 13.27
N GLU A 497 -33.30 -17.01 14.57
CA GLU A 497 -33.06 -18.21 15.37
C GLU A 497 -33.85 -19.43 14.88
N LEU A 498 -35.12 -19.28 14.52
CA LEU A 498 -35.97 -20.40 14.12
C LEU A 498 -35.55 -21.02 12.78
N PHE A 499 -35.08 -20.20 11.84
CA PHE A 499 -34.82 -20.63 10.47
C PHE A 499 -33.33 -20.79 10.14
N PHE A 500 -32.43 -20.10 10.85
CA PHE A 500 -31.00 -20.06 10.50
C PHE A 500 -30.07 -20.55 11.61
N GLN A 501 -30.53 -20.72 12.86
CA GLN A 501 -29.69 -21.30 13.90
C GLN A 501 -29.52 -22.80 13.65
N THR A 502 -28.45 -23.16 12.94
CA THR A 502 -28.05 -24.56 12.74
C THR A 502 -27.69 -25.18 14.09
N THR A 503 -28.14 -26.42 14.33
CA THR A 503 -27.92 -27.13 15.61
C THR A 503 -26.54 -27.76 15.66
#